data_AF-A0A1H4GA02-F1
#
_entry.id   AF-A0A1H4GA02-F1
#
_cell.length_a   1.000
_cell.length_b   1.000
_cell.length_c   1.000
_cell.angle_alpha   90.00
_cell.angle_beta   90.00
_cell.angle_gamma   90.00
#
_symmetry.space_group_name_H-M   'P 1'
#
loop_
_entity.id
_entity.type
_entity.pdbx_description
1 polymer ?
#
loop_
_entity_poly.entity_id
_entity_poly.type
_entity_poly.pdbx_seq_one_letter_code
_entity_poly.pdbx_strand_id
1 'polypeptide(L)'
;MNIVTTPHAFAAPERLRALRLEAAMARKARHVNLGLLVRQHEDSLRSAAQRCDHSARAALHRLIVAVETDDRWTPATARDLRAAVRGLSASIGRLAHAPETAEALAWLRDRIAEIAAQDARVTALDAVLAAHWPAAARQVAGQPARRGRRR
;
A
#
# COMPACT_ATOMS: atom_id res chain seq x y z
N MET A 1 16.76 10.08 35.65
CA MET A 1 17.50 10.68 34.51
C MET A 1 16.54 10.68 33.33
N ASN A 2 15.83 11.78 33.11
CA ASN A 2 14.75 11.85 32.11
C ASN A 2 15.36 12.07 30.73
N ILE A 3 15.31 11.05 29.87
CA ILE A 3 15.59 11.20 28.44
C ILE A 3 14.36 11.87 27.84
N VAL A 4 14.37 13.19 27.80
CA VAL A 4 13.48 13.97 26.95
C VAL A 4 13.91 13.66 25.52
N THR A 5 13.19 12.78 24.84
CA THR A 5 13.32 12.54 23.40
C THR A 5 12.86 13.80 22.67
N THR A 6 13.82 14.66 22.36
CA THR A 6 13.61 15.90 21.62
C THR A 6 13.04 15.59 20.23
N PRO A 7 11.95 16.24 19.76
CA PRO A 7 11.35 15.96 18.45
C PRO A 7 12.18 16.45 17.24
N HIS A 8 13.41 16.93 17.46
CA HIS A 8 14.20 17.63 16.45
C HIS A 8 15.02 16.74 15.49
N ALA A 9 14.99 15.42 15.64
CA ALA A 9 15.85 14.52 14.84
C ALA A 9 15.43 14.35 13.35
N PHE A 10 14.27 14.86 12.93
CA PHE A 10 13.79 14.71 11.54
C PHE A 10 14.01 15.93 10.63
N ALA A 11 14.66 16.99 11.12
CA ALA A 11 14.78 18.28 10.43
C ALA A 11 15.94 18.38 9.40
N ALA A 12 16.42 17.28 8.83
CA ALA A 12 17.38 17.32 7.72
C ALA A 12 16.61 17.22 6.38
N PRO A 13 16.68 18.22 5.50
CA PRO A 13 16.00 18.21 4.19
C PRO A 13 16.29 16.96 3.36
N GLU A 14 17.47 16.37 3.53
CA GLU A 14 17.89 15.12 2.88
C GLU A 14 17.10 13.90 3.36
N ARG A 15 16.82 13.79 4.67
CA ARG A 15 15.99 12.70 5.22
C ARG A 15 14.56 12.78 4.71
N LEU A 16 14.01 13.99 4.60
CA LEU A 16 12.67 14.20 4.03
C LEU A 16 12.63 13.86 2.54
N ARG A 17 13.68 14.18 1.77
CA ARG A 17 13.81 13.75 0.37
C ARG A 17 13.88 12.24 0.25
N ALA A 18 14.68 11.57 1.08
CA ALA A 18 14.80 10.11 1.11
C ALA A 18 13.45 9.44 1.41
N LEU A 19 12.71 9.92 2.42
CA LEU A 19 11.37 9.40 2.75
C LEU A 19 10.36 9.60 1.61
N ARG A 20 10.41 10.73 0.90
CA ARG A 20 9.55 10.96 -0.28
C ARG A 20 9.87 10.01 -1.42
N LEU A 21 11.16 9.76 -1.66
CA LEU A 21 11.60 8.80 -2.66
C LEU A 21 11.15 7.38 -2.28
N GLU A 22 11.32 7.00 -1.01
CA GLU A 22 10.85 5.71 -0.50
C GLU A 22 9.33 5.55 -0.69
N ALA A 23 8.53 6.55 -0.33
CA ALA A 23 7.09 6.53 -0.52
C ALA A 23 6.69 6.45 -2.00
N ALA A 24 7.41 7.14 -2.89
CA ALA A 24 7.19 7.06 -4.34
C ALA A 24 7.52 5.66 -4.89
N MET A 25 8.65 5.08 -4.47
CA MET A 25 9.07 3.74 -4.87
C MET A 25 8.12 2.67 -4.35
N ALA A 26 7.67 2.77 -3.10
CA ALA A 26 6.69 1.86 -2.51
C ALA A 26 5.34 1.93 -3.23
N ARG A 27 4.88 3.15 -3.60
CA ARG A 27 3.65 3.33 -4.42
C ARG A 27 3.77 2.70 -5.79
N LYS A 28 4.91 2.87 -6.47
CA LYS A 28 5.17 2.25 -7.77
C LYS A 28 5.21 0.73 -7.64
N ALA A 29 5.92 0.22 -6.64
CA ALA A 29 6.06 -1.22 -6.41
C ALA A 29 4.70 -1.90 -6.18
N ARG A 30 3.83 -1.37 -5.29
CA ARG A 30 2.50 -1.99 -5.06
C ARG A 30 1.64 -2.03 -6.32
N HIS A 31 1.70 -0.99 -7.15
CA HIS A 31 0.91 -0.89 -8.36
C HIS A 31 1.43 -1.87 -9.43
N VAL A 32 2.75 -1.93 -9.62
CA VAL A 32 3.39 -2.89 -10.53
C VAL A 32 3.12 -4.33 -10.08
N ASN A 33 3.24 -4.64 -8.79
CA ASN A 33 3.04 -6.00 -8.28
C ASN A 33 1.59 -6.46 -8.43
N LEU A 34 0.61 -5.58 -8.16
CA LEU A 34 -0.80 -5.90 -8.43
C LEU A 34 -1.03 -6.13 -9.93
N GLY A 35 -0.47 -5.27 -10.78
CA GLY A 35 -0.58 -5.41 -12.23
C GLY A 35 0.04 -6.71 -12.76
N LEU A 36 1.21 -7.10 -12.24
CA LEU A 36 1.87 -8.36 -12.58
C LEU A 36 1.04 -9.57 -12.13
N LEU A 37 0.55 -9.56 -10.88
CA LEU A 37 -0.28 -10.63 -10.36
C LEU A 37 -1.52 -10.85 -11.22
N VAL A 38 -2.25 -9.77 -11.55
CA VAL A 38 -3.46 -9.88 -12.38
C VAL A 38 -3.13 -10.36 -13.78
N ARG A 39 -2.17 -9.73 -14.48
CA ARG A 39 -1.85 -10.07 -15.88
C ARG A 39 -1.26 -11.47 -16.06
N GLN A 40 -0.52 -11.98 -15.07
CA GLN A 40 0.12 -13.30 -15.17
C GLN A 40 -0.77 -14.44 -14.66
N HIS A 41 -1.75 -14.13 -13.80
CA HIS A 41 -2.54 -15.14 -13.09
C HIS A 41 -4.05 -14.86 -13.12
N GLU A 42 -4.54 -14.19 -14.17
CA GLU A 42 -5.94 -13.80 -14.30
C GLU A 42 -6.89 -15.00 -14.20
N ASP A 43 -6.63 -16.07 -14.94
CA ASP A 43 -7.45 -17.29 -14.92
C ASP A 43 -7.47 -17.95 -13.54
N SER A 44 -6.34 -17.90 -12.83
CA SER A 44 -6.24 -18.40 -11.46
C SER A 44 -7.06 -17.54 -10.50
N LEU A 45 -7.04 -16.21 -10.66
CA LEU A 45 -7.86 -15.29 -9.87
C LEU A 45 -9.36 -15.45 -10.16
N ARG A 46 -9.76 -15.59 -11.43
CA ARG A 46 -11.16 -15.86 -11.82
C ARG A 46 -11.64 -17.20 -11.26
N SER A 47 -10.81 -18.23 -11.37
CA SER A 47 -11.06 -19.55 -10.77
C SER A 47 -11.20 -19.47 -9.25
N ALA A 48 -10.33 -18.72 -8.58
CA ALA A 48 -10.42 -18.50 -7.14
C ALA A 48 -11.70 -17.75 -6.74
N ALA A 49 -12.11 -16.76 -7.53
CA ALA A 49 -13.33 -15.98 -7.30
C ALA A 49 -14.60 -16.86 -7.34
N GLN A 50 -14.64 -17.87 -8.21
CA GLN A 50 -15.75 -18.83 -8.25
C GLN A 50 -15.86 -19.67 -6.97
N ARG A 51 -14.73 -19.90 -6.29
CA ARG A 51 -14.63 -20.69 -5.04
C ARG A 51 -14.79 -19.85 -3.77
N CYS A 52 -14.88 -18.53 -3.90
CA CYS A 52 -15.09 -17.60 -2.79
C CYS A 52 -16.57 -17.27 -2.59
N ASP A 53 -16.88 -16.69 -1.42
CA ASP A 53 -18.18 -16.07 -1.16
C ASP A 53 -18.43 -14.87 -2.07
N HIS A 54 -19.67 -14.36 -2.07
CA HIS A 54 -20.07 -13.25 -2.94
C HIS A 54 -19.21 -11.99 -2.75
N SER A 55 -18.81 -11.68 -1.52
CA SER A 55 -18.04 -10.46 -1.21
C SER A 55 -16.64 -10.54 -1.79
N ALA A 56 -15.93 -11.64 -1.54
CA ALA A 56 -14.57 -11.84 -2.03
C ALA A 56 -14.52 -12.09 -3.54
N ARG A 57 -15.55 -12.76 -4.11
CA ARG A 57 -15.71 -12.84 -5.56
C ARG A 57 -15.80 -11.46 -6.18
N ALA A 58 -16.69 -10.60 -5.69
CA ALA A 58 -16.85 -9.25 -6.19
C ALA A 58 -15.56 -8.41 -6.03
N ALA A 59 -14.84 -8.59 -4.91
CA ALA A 59 -13.56 -7.93 -4.69
C ALA A 59 -12.48 -8.35 -5.70
N LEU A 60 -12.32 -9.66 -5.94
CA LEU A 60 -11.37 -10.18 -6.93
C LEU A 60 -11.69 -9.66 -8.34
N HIS A 61 -12.98 -9.65 -8.73
CA HIS A 61 -13.39 -9.09 -10.01
C HIS A 61 -13.04 -7.59 -10.13
N ARG A 62 -13.32 -6.79 -9.09
CA ARG A 62 -12.97 -5.36 -9.10
C ARG A 62 -11.46 -5.12 -9.18
N LEU A 63 -10.64 -5.96 -8.55
CA LEU A 63 -9.19 -5.87 -8.65
C LEU A 63 -8.70 -6.17 -10.08
N ILE A 64 -9.27 -7.19 -10.73
CA ILE A 64 -8.96 -7.52 -12.13
C ILE A 64 -9.32 -6.34 -13.03
N VAL A 65 -10.57 -5.86 -12.95
CA VAL A 65 -11.05 -4.73 -13.76
C VAL A 65 -10.20 -3.47 -13.52
N ALA A 66 -9.87 -3.16 -12.27
CA ALA A 66 -9.05 -1.98 -11.96
C ALA A 66 -7.65 -2.04 -12.60
N VAL A 67 -7.07 -3.23 -12.77
CA VAL A 67 -5.79 -3.38 -13.49
C VAL A 67 -5.99 -3.30 -15.00
N GLU A 68 -7.06 -3.90 -15.54
CA GLU A 68 -7.37 -3.88 -16.98
C GLU A 68 -7.62 -2.46 -17.49
N THR A 69 -8.28 -1.61 -16.69
CA THR A 69 -8.57 -0.22 -17.03
C THR A 69 -7.42 0.74 -16.71
N ASP A 70 -6.25 0.22 -16.29
CA ASP A 70 -5.10 0.98 -15.79
C ASP A 70 -5.52 2.03 -14.74
N ASP A 71 -6.45 1.63 -13.87
CA ASP A 71 -7.09 2.57 -12.96
C ASP A 71 -6.11 3.00 -11.87
N ARG A 72 -6.23 4.27 -11.46
CA ARG A 72 -5.37 4.77 -10.38
C ARG A 72 -5.66 4.02 -9.09
N TRP A 73 -4.62 3.74 -8.30
CA TRP A 73 -4.79 3.13 -6.99
C TRP A 73 -5.73 3.97 -6.11
N THR A 74 -6.85 3.39 -5.66
CA THR A 74 -7.84 4.06 -4.81
C THR A 74 -7.97 3.39 -3.44
N PRO A 75 -8.61 4.06 -2.45
CA PRO A 75 -9.00 3.39 -1.21
C PRO A 75 -9.92 2.17 -1.41
N ALA A 76 -10.66 2.11 -2.54
CA ALA A 76 -11.46 0.95 -2.89
C ALA A 76 -10.57 -0.25 -3.25
N THR A 77 -9.49 -0.06 -4.01
CA THR A 77 -8.49 -1.10 -4.32
C THR A 77 -7.94 -1.72 -3.03
N ALA A 78 -7.53 -0.89 -2.06
CA ALA A 78 -7.03 -1.36 -0.77
C ALA A 78 -8.08 -2.11 0.07
N ARG A 79 -9.36 -1.73 -0.05
CA ARG A 79 -10.47 -2.45 0.59
C ARG A 79 -10.68 -3.81 -0.06
N ASP A 80 -10.64 -3.86 -1.38
CA ASP A 80 -10.85 -5.07 -2.17
C ASP A 80 -9.72 -6.08 -1.96
N LEU A 81 -8.46 -5.66 -1.86
CA LEU A 81 -7.34 -6.53 -1.46
C LEU A 81 -7.62 -7.23 -0.13
N ARG A 82 -8.03 -6.47 0.89
CA ARG A 82 -8.33 -7.03 2.22
C ARG A 82 -9.55 -7.96 2.19
N ALA A 83 -10.56 -7.66 1.38
CA ALA A 83 -11.72 -8.53 1.19
C ALA A 83 -11.34 -9.84 0.49
N ALA A 84 -10.50 -9.77 -0.55
CA ALA A 84 -9.97 -10.93 -1.26
C ALA A 84 -9.15 -11.84 -0.33
N VAL A 85 -8.23 -11.27 0.46
CA VAL A 85 -7.44 -12.05 1.44
C VAL A 85 -8.35 -12.78 2.43
N ARG A 86 -9.36 -12.11 3.00
CA ARG A 86 -10.29 -12.74 3.95
C ARG A 86 -11.09 -13.87 3.31
N GLY A 87 -11.65 -13.65 2.11
CA GLY A 87 -12.45 -14.68 1.45
C GLY A 87 -11.63 -15.88 0.99
N LEU A 88 -10.41 -15.65 0.50
CA LEU A 88 -9.49 -16.73 0.16
C LEU A 88 -9.13 -17.56 1.41
N SER A 89 -8.80 -16.92 2.53
CA SER A 89 -8.57 -17.62 3.80
C SER A 89 -9.78 -18.46 4.23
N ALA A 90 -10.99 -17.92 4.12
CA ALA A 90 -12.22 -18.64 4.43
C ALA A 90 -12.46 -19.83 3.49
N SER A 91 -12.18 -19.67 2.19
CA SER A 91 -12.29 -20.75 1.21
C SER A 91 -11.26 -21.86 1.42
N ILE A 92 -10.02 -21.51 1.73
CA ILE A 92 -8.96 -22.48 2.06
C ILE A 92 -9.40 -23.36 3.23
N GLY A 93 -9.96 -22.75 4.29
CA GLY A 93 -10.46 -23.51 5.45
C GLY A 93 -11.57 -24.51 5.13
N ARG A 94 -12.34 -24.30 4.05
CA ARG A 94 -13.38 -25.23 3.59
C ARG A 94 -12.86 -26.36 2.70
N LEU A 95 -11.64 -26.25 2.20
CA LEU A 95 -11.02 -27.18 1.25
C LEU A 95 -10.07 -28.19 1.92
N ALA A 96 -10.29 -28.50 3.20
CA ALA A 96 -9.41 -29.41 3.95
C ALA A 96 -9.24 -30.80 3.31
N HIS A 97 -10.21 -31.22 2.48
CA HIS A 97 -10.21 -32.50 1.76
C HIS A 97 -9.65 -32.41 0.32
N ALA A 98 -9.23 -31.23 -0.13
CA ALA A 98 -8.71 -30.98 -1.47
C ALA A 98 -7.40 -30.17 -1.40
N PRO A 99 -6.29 -30.81 -0.94
CA PRO A 99 -5.07 -30.11 -0.56
C PRO A 99 -4.43 -29.30 -1.70
N GLU A 100 -4.40 -29.86 -2.91
CA GLU A 100 -3.84 -29.16 -4.07
C GLU A 100 -4.60 -27.87 -4.41
N THR A 101 -5.94 -27.90 -4.29
CA THR A 101 -6.76 -26.70 -4.51
C THR A 101 -6.56 -25.69 -3.39
N ALA A 102 -6.45 -26.16 -2.15
CA ALA A 102 -6.19 -25.30 -0.99
C ALA A 102 -4.82 -24.61 -1.10
N GLU A 103 -3.78 -25.32 -1.55
CA GLU A 103 -2.43 -24.77 -1.78
C GLU A 103 -2.43 -23.71 -2.88
N ALA A 104 -3.10 -23.95 -4.01
CA ALA A 104 -3.22 -22.96 -5.07
C ALA A 104 -3.90 -21.66 -4.60
N LEU A 105 -4.98 -21.78 -3.80
CA LEU A 105 -5.63 -20.63 -3.20
C LEU A 105 -4.77 -19.94 -2.13
N ALA A 106 -3.98 -20.70 -1.36
CA ALA A 106 -3.06 -20.16 -0.37
C ALA A 106 -1.96 -19.32 -1.02
N TRP A 107 -1.40 -19.80 -2.13
CA TRP A 107 -0.43 -19.05 -2.91
C TRP A 107 -1.00 -17.70 -3.39
N LEU A 108 -2.21 -17.70 -3.97
CA LEU A 108 -2.90 -16.47 -4.39
C LEU A 108 -3.17 -15.52 -3.22
N ARG A 109 -3.67 -16.05 -2.10
CA ARG A 109 -3.91 -15.29 -0.87
C ARG A 109 -2.63 -14.59 -0.42
N ASP A 110 -1.51 -15.29 -0.42
CA ASP A 110 -0.23 -14.76 0.08
C ASP A 110 0.31 -13.66 -0.83
N ARG A 111 0.18 -13.81 -2.16
CA ARG A 111 0.53 -12.74 -3.10
C ARG A 111 -0.33 -11.48 -2.89
N ILE A 112 -1.64 -11.64 -2.73
CA ILE A 112 -2.56 -10.52 -2.47
C ILE A 112 -2.28 -9.89 -1.10
N ALA A 113 -1.99 -10.70 -0.07
CA ALA A 113 -1.64 -10.22 1.26
C ALA A 113 -0.33 -9.43 1.26
N GLU A 114 0.67 -9.85 0.49
CA GLU A 114 1.91 -9.10 0.31
C GLU A 114 1.66 -7.71 -0.30
N ILE A 115 0.82 -7.63 -1.34
CA ILE A 115 0.43 -6.36 -1.94
C ILE A 115 -0.34 -5.48 -0.92
N ALA A 116 -1.22 -6.07 -0.11
CA ALA A 116 -1.92 -5.35 0.96
C ALA A 116 -0.95 -4.82 2.04
N ALA A 117 0.10 -5.57 2.36
CA ALA A 117 1.15 -5.12 3.27
C ALA A 117 1.97 -3.96 2.68
N GLN A 118 2.24 -4.00 1.37
CA GLN A 118 2.87 -2.87 0.66
C GLN A 118 2.00 -1.60 0.72
N ASP A 119 0.68 -1.72 0.60
CA ASP A 119 -0.26 -0.61 0.77
C ASP A 119 -0.26 -0.04 2.19
N ALA A 120 -0.21 -0.91 3.21
CA ALA A 120 -0.08 -0.50 4.61
C ALA A 120 1.22 0.27 4.85
N ARG A 121 2.34 -0.17 4.25
CA ARG A 121 3.63 0.55 4.30
C ARG A 121 3.54 1.94 3.65
N VAL A 122 2.92 2.05 2.47
CA VAL A 122 2.70 3.37 1.84
C VAL A 122 1.88 4.27 2.75
N THR A 123 0.79 3.76 3.33
CA THR A 123 -0.06 4.53 4.24
C THR A 123 0.73 5.02 5.45
N ALA A 124 1.60 4.19 6.03
CA ALA A 124 2.48 4.60 7.13
C ALA A 124 3.47 5.70 6.72
N LEU A 125 4.11 5.56 5.54
CA LEU A 125 5.02 6.58 5.00
C LEU A 125 4.31 7.90 4.73
N ASP A 126 3.11 7.86 4.14
CA ASP A 126 2.30 9.04 3.87
C ASP A 126 1.88 9.74 5.17
N ALA A 127 1.53 8.98 6.22
CA ALA A 127 1.23 9.54 7.54
C ALA A 127 2.45 10.26 8.16
N VAL A 128 3.64 9.65 8.06
CA VAL A 128 4.91 10.28 8.51
C VAL A 128 5.17 11.56 7.72
N LEU A 129 5.05 11.53 6.40
CA LEU A 129 5.25 12.71 5.55
C LEU A 129 4.26 13.83 5.87
N ALA A 130 2.98 13.50 6.10
CA ALA A 130 1.95 14.45 6.50
C ALA A 130 2.23 15.08 7.87
N ALA A 131 2.77 14.33 8.83
CA ALA A 131 3.14 14.86 10.14
C ALA A 131 4.32 15.84 10.10
N HIS A 132 5.23 15.71 9.12
CA HIS A 132 6.40 16.58 8.97
C HIS A 132 6.18 17.78 8.03
N TRP A 133 5.11 17.78 7.23
CA TRP A 133 4.73 18.90 6.36
C TRP A 133 4.45 20.23 7.09
N PRO A 134 3.78 20.25 8.27
CA PRO A 134 3.53 21.50 9.02
C PRO A 134 4.81 22.19 9.53
N ALA A 135 5.93 21.48 9.60
CA ALA A 135 7.21 22.03 10.09
C ALA A 135 8.00 22.74 8.97
N ALA A 136 8.01 22.17 7.75
CA ALA A 136 8.74 22.75 6.62
C ALA A 136 8.11 24.06 6.12
N ALA A 137 6.78 24.18 6.12
CA ALA A 137 6.09 25.39 5.68
C ALA A 137 6.35 26.60 6.61
N ARG A 138 6.50 26.37 7.92
CA ARG A 138 6.78 27.42 8.91
C ARG A 138 8.23 27.92 8.85
N GLN A 139 9.18 27.07 8.46
CA GLN A 139 10.59 27.43 8.39
C GLN A 139 10.92 28.35 7.21
N VAL A 140 10.14 28.26 6.11
CA VAL A 140 10.28 29.15 4.93
C VAL A 140 9.56 30.48 5.16
N ALA A 141 8.42 30.48 5.87
CA ALA A 141 7.68 31.70 6.19
C ALA A 141 8.33 32.56 7.30
N GLY A 142 9.28 32.00 8.06
CA GLY A 142 9.91 32.64 9.22
C GLY A 142 11.30 33.24 8.98
N GLN A 143 11.82 33.27 7.75
CA GLN A 143 13.06 33.99 7.46
C GLN A 143 12.76 35.48 7.21
N PRO A 144 13.05 36.39 8.15
CA PRO A 144 13.05 37.81 7.82
C PRO A 144 14.16 38.03 6.78
N ALA A 145 13.80 38.61 5.64
CA ALA A 145 14.75 39.12 4.68
C ALA A 145 15.77 39.98 5.44
N ARG A 146 17.06 39.58 5.44
CA ARG A 146 18.15 40.39 5.98
C ARG A 146 18.21 41.69 5.18
N ARG A 147 17.43 42.69 5.59
CA ARG A 147 17.56 44.07 5.13
C ARG A 147 18.71 44.71 5.90
N GLY A 148 19.81 44.90 5.18
CA GLY A 148 20.64 46.09 5.31
C GLY A 148 21.84 46.02 6.26
N ARG A 149 23.03 46.12 5.68
CA ARG A 149 23.94 47.24 5.98
C ARG A 149 24.96 47.35 4.84
N ARG A 150 24.71 48.27 3.90
CA ARG A 150 25.79 48.98 3.21
C ARG A 150 26.03 50.26 3.99
N ARG A 151 27.24 50.42 4.53
CA ARG A 151 27.84 51.72 4.83
C ARG A 151 28.95 51.91 3.81
#